data_AF-A0AB39BUB7-F1
#
_entry.id   AF-A0AB39BUB7-F1
#
_cell.length_a   1.000
_cell.length_b   1.000
_cell.length_c   1.000
_cell.angle_alpha   90.00
_cell.angle_beta   90.00
_cell.angle_gamma   90.00
#
_symmetry.space_group_name_H-M   'P 1'
#
loop_
_entity.id
_entity.type
_entity.pdbx_description
1 polymer ?
#
loop_
_entity_poly.entity_id
_entity_poly.type
_entity_poly.pdbx_seq_one_letter_code
_entity_poly.pdbx_strand_id
1 'polypeptide(L)'
;MDIHLLWLFIAIVFLINLCCFILYSKEKMNLMMWGAIITMLAPFIGYAAGYAQSVGNNGKTGVYGAGFIGLLMLMFGLSIWIVGLLVRFVQAVSRRLR
;
A
#
# COMPACT_ATOMS: atom_id res chain seq x y z
N MET A 1 19.29 -7.10 -4.00
CA MET A 1 17.99 -7.73 -3.70
C MET A 1 17.88 -8.91 -4.61
N ASP A 2 17.69 -10.11 -4.09
CA ASP A 2 17.50 -11.28 -4.95
C ASP A 2 16.28 -11.02 -5.82
N ILE A 3 16.44 -11.17 -7.14
CA ILE A 3 15.40 -10.88 -8.12
C ILE A 3 14.10 -11.61 -7.78
N HIS A 4 14.19 -12.84 -7.26
CA HIS A 4 13.05 -13.63 -6.81
C HIS A 4 12.28 -12.98 -5.65
N LEU A 5 12.98 -12.37 -4.69
CA LEU A 5 12.37 -11.69 -3.55
C LEU A 5 11.68 -10.39 -3.97
N LEU A 6 12.26 -9.67 -4.94
CA LEU A 6 11.64 -8.48 -5.55
C LEU A 6 10.34 -8.82 -6.27
N TRP A 7 10.37 -9.86 -7.10
CA TRP A 7 9.17 -10.33 -7.81
C TRP A 7 8.06 -10.78 -6.85
N LEU A 8 8.41 -11.50 -5.77
CA LEU A 8 7.46 -11.90 -4.74
C LEU A 8 6.79 -10.68 -4.10
N PHE A 9 7.57 -9.66 -3.78
CA PHE A 9 7.06 -8.45 -3.16
C PHE A 9 6.14 -7.65 -4.07
N ILE A 10 6.53 -7.48 -5.34
CA ILE A 10 5.70 -6.84 -6.37
C ILE A 10 4.40 -7.61 -6.54
N ALA A 11 4.44 -8.95 -6.54
CA ALA A 11 3.25 -9.78 -6.63
C ALA A 11 2.32 -9.61 -5.42
N ILE A 12 2.85 -9.52 -4.20
CA ILE A 12 2.07 -9.26 -2.99
C ILE A 12 1.40 -7.88 -3.06
N VAL A 13 2.15 -6.84 -3.44
CA VAL A 13 1.62 -5.48 -3.59
C VAL A 13 0.54 -5.44 -4.68
N PHE A 14 0.73 -6.14 -5.79
CA PHE A 14 -0.25 -6.25 -6.86
C PHE A 14 -1.53 -6.94 -6.40
N LEU A 15 -1.42 -8.04 -5.65
CA LEU A 15 -2.56 -8.75 -5.08
C LEU A 15 -3.34 -7.89 -4.08
N ILE A 16 -2.65 -7.13 -3.22
CA ILE A 16 -3.29 -6.20 -2.28
C ILE A 16 -4.08 -5.14 -3.04
N ASN A 17 -3.51 -4.58 -4.12
CA ASN A 17 -4.21 -3.60 -4.96
C ASN A 17 -5.42 -4.21 -5.68
N LEU A 18 -5.28 -5.43 -6.22
CA LEU A 18 -6.36 -6.14 -6.90
C LEU A 18 -7.51 -6.44 -5.91
N CYS A 19 -7.17 -6.85 -4.69
CA CYS A 19 -8.12 -7.06 -3.61
C CYS A 19 -8.87 -5.76 -3.24
N CYS A 20 -8.15 -4.65 -3.10
CA CYS A 20 -8.76 -3.33 -2.88
C CYS A 20 -9.76 -2.97 -3.98
N PHE A 21 -9.38 -3.17 -5.25
CA PHE A 21 -10.24 -2.86 -6.39
C PHE A 21 -11.51 -3.71 -6.39
N ILE A 22 -11.39 -5.02 -6.15
CA ILE A 22 -12.55 -5.93 -6.09
C ILE A 22 -13.48 -5.56 -4.93
N LEU A 23 -12.94 -5.26 -3.75
CA LEU A 23 -13.76 -4.89 -2.58
C LEU A 23 -14.42 -3.53 -2.73
N TYR A 24 -13.75 -2.57 -3.38
CA TYR A 24 -14.35 -1.29 -3.74
C TYR A 24 -15.48 -1.47 -4.76
N SER A 25 -15.25 -2.27 -5.81
CA SER A 25 -16.26 -2.57 -6.83
C SER A 25 -17.52 -3.26 -6.28
N LYS A 26 -17.42 -3.89 -5.11
CA LYS A 26 -18.56 -4.53 -4.43
C LYS A 26 -19.21 -3.63 -3.37
N GLU A 27 -18.82 -2.35 -3.29
CA GLU A 27 -19.24 -1.37 -2.26
C GLU A 27 -19.05 -1.83 -0.80
N LYS A 28 -18.35 -2.96 -0.57
CA LYS A 28 -18.23 -3.56 0.77
C LYS A 28 -17.28 -2.80 1.68
N MET A 29 -16.34 -2.05 1.12
CA MET A 29 -15.39 -1.24 1.88
C MET A 29 -15.11 0.07 1.17
N ASN A 30 -15.07 1.15 1.94
CA ASN A 30 -14.75 2.47 1.42
C ASN A 30 -13.24 2.58 1.13
N LEU A 31 -12.87 3.24 0.03
CA LEU A 31 -11.47 3.48 -0.38
C LEU A 31 -10.63 4.07 0.75
N MET A 32 -11.25 4.92 1.58
CA MET A 32 -10.61 5.54 2.73
C MET A 32 -10.17 4.50 3.79
N MET A 33 -10.95 3.45 4.04
CA MET A 33 -10.56 2.36 4.95
C MET A 33 -9.41 1.54 4.38
N TRP A 34 -9.43 1.26 3.08
CA TRP A 34 -8.35 0.53 2.40
C TRP A 34 -7.04 1.31 2.38
N GLY A 35 -7.09 2.60 2.06
CA GLY A 35 -5.93 3.48 2.12
C GLY A 35 -5.32 3.51 3.52
N ALA A 36 -6.14 3.58 4.57
CA ALA A 36 -5.66 3.55 5.95
C ALA A 36 -4.97 2.22 6.30
N ILE A 37 -5.55 1.09 5.90
CA ILE A 37 -4.98 -0.25 6.13
C ILE A 37 -3.65 -0.41 5.40
N ILE A 38 -3.56 0.00 4.12
CA ILE A 38 -2.31 -0.08 3.35
C ILE A 38 -1.24 0.82 3.96
N THR A 39 -1.60 2.04 4.35
CA THR A 39 -0.64 2.99 4.96
C THR A 39 -0.14 2.47 6.30
N MET A 40 -1.00 1.80 7.08
CA MET A 40 -0.62 1.18 8.35
C MET A 40 0.24 -0.07 8.17
N LEU A 41 0.01 -0.86 7.10
CA LEU A 41 0.78 -2.05 6.77
C LEU A 41 2.14 -1.73 6.11
N ALA A 42 2.25 -0.60 5.40
CA ALA A 42 3.47 -0.18 4.70
C ALA A 42 4.75 -0.22 5.57
N PRO A 43 4.79 0.29 6.82
CA PRO A 43 5.98 0.19 7.67
C PRO A 43 6.32 -1.24 8.09
N PHE A 44 5.31 -2.10 8.37
CA PHE A 44 5.55 -3.52 8.68
C PHE A 44 6.12 -4.27 7.48
N ILE A 45 5.59 -3.97 6.30
CA ILE A 45 5.99 -4.59 5.04
C ILE A 45 7.41 -4.13 4.66
N GLY A 46 7.73 -2.83 4.78
CA GLY A 46 9.08 -2.31 4.61
C GLY A 46 10.09 -2.85 5.62
N TYR A 47 9.68 -3.00 6.89
CA TYR A 47 10.52 -3.60 7.93
C TYR A 47 10.79 -5.09 7.67
N ALA A 48 9.77 -5.87 7.31
CA ALA A 48 9.92 -7.29 6.98
C ALA A 48 10.82 -7.50 5.76
N ALA A 49 10.72 -6.66 4.73
CA ALA A 49 11.62 -6.67 3.58
C ALA A 49 13.07 -6.37 3.98
N GLY A 50 13.27 -5.39 4.88
CA GLY A 50 14.59 -4.99 5.35
C GLY A 50 15.25 -6.07 6.20
N TYR A 51 14.47 -6.72 7.08
CA TYR A 51 14.92 -7.82 7.92
C TYR A 51 15.29 -9.05 7.09
N ALA A 52 14.47 -9.43 6.10
CA ALA A 52 14.78 -10.55 5.21
C ALA A 52 16.10 -10.35 4.46
N GLN A 53 16.43 -9.11 4.07
CA GLN A 53 17.69 -8.81 3.40
C GLN A 53 18.89 -8.69 4.34
N SER A 54 18.70 -8.23 5.58
CA SER A 54 19.82 -8.12 6.54
C SER A 54 20.34 -9.49 6.94
N VAL A 55 19.48 -10.51 6.97
CA VAL A 55 19.84 -11.91 7.26
C VAL A 55 20.47 -12.61 6.04
N GLY A 56 20.10 -12.23 4.80
CA GLY A 56 20.51 -12.93 3.59
C GLY A 56 21.76 -12.42 2.85
N ASN A 57 22.09 -11.12 2.93
CA ASN A 57 23.18 -10.56 2.10
C ASN A 57 23.77 -9.25 2.66
N ASN A 58 24.89 -9.32 3.41
CA ASN A 58 25.78 -8.22 3.83
C ASN A 58 25.16 -6.82 4.05
N GLY A 59 23.96 -6.78 4.64
CA GLY A 59 23.32 -5.72 5.42
C GLY A 59 23.01 -4.37 4.75
N LYS A 60 23.90 -3.79 3.96
CA LYS A 60 23.85 -2.34 3.66
C LYS A 60 22.96 -2.01 2.47
N THR A 61 23.11 -2.68 1.33
CA THR A 61 22.35 -2.36 0.11
C THR A 61 20.90 -2.86 0.15
N GLY A 62 20.63 -3.91 0.94
CA GLY A 62 19.28 -4.43 1.13
C GLY A 62 18.38 -3.54 1.99
N VAL A 63 18.93 -2.93 3.02
CA VAL A 63 18.16 -2.02 3.89
C VAL A 63 17.67 -0.78 3.12
N TYR A 64 18.47 -0.22 2.21
CA TYR A 64 18.04 0.90 1.36
C TYR A 64 16.96 0.50 0.37
N GLY A 65 17.08 -0.68 -0.27
CA GLY A 65 16.06 -1.18 -1.20
C GLY A 65 14.72 -1.44 -0.50
N ALA A 66 14.75 -2.09 0.66
CA ALA A 66 13.57 -2.34 1.47
C ALA A 66 12.91 -1.05 2.00
N GLY A 67 13.73 -0.09 2.45
CA GLY A 67 13.24 1.23 2.88
C GLY A 67 12.55 1.98 1.75
N PHE A 68 13.13 1.98 0.55
CA PHE A 68 12.53 2.61 -0.63
C PHE A 68 11.20 1.97 -1.02
N ILE A 69 11.10 0.64 -0.95
CA ILE A 69 9.85 -0.09 -1.21
C ILE A 69 8.77 0.24 -0.17
N GLY A 70 9.13 0.28 1.12
CA GLY A 70 8.21 0.69 2.18
C GLY A 70 7.69 2.11 1.98
N LEU A 71 8.55 3.03 1.52
CA LEU A 71 8.21 4.42 1.22
C LEU A 71 7.25 4.53 0.02
N LEU A 72 7.51 3.78 -1.05
CA LEU A 72 6.59 3.69 -2.20
C LEU A 72 5.22 3.15 -1.79
N MET A 73 5.19 2.13 -0.94
CA MET A 73 3.93 1.55 -0.45
C MET A 73 3.16 2.52 0.44
N LEU A 74 3.86 3.30 1.26
CA LEU A 74 3.27 4.38 2.06
C LEU A 74 2.64 5.46 1.16
N MET A 75 3.38 5.92 0.14
CA MET A 75 2.88 6.91 -0.83
C MET A 75 1.64 6.40 -1.59
N PHE A 76 1.61 5.11 -1.93
CA PHE A 76 0.45 4.46 -2.54
C PHE A 76 -0.75 4.40 -1.59
N GLY A 77 -0.53 3.99 -0.33
CA GLY A 77 -1.60 3.99 0.68
C GLY A 77 -2.20 5.37 0.91
N LEU A 78 -1.35 6.40 1.01
CA LEU A 78 -1.74 7.80 1.15
C LEU A 78 -2.56 8.31 -0.04
N SER A 79 -2.15 7.99 -1.26
CA SER A 79 -2.87 8.43 -2.47
C SER A 79 -4.26 7.78 -2.55
N ILE A 80 -4.39 6.49 -2.25
CA ILE A 80 -5.70 5.81 -2.16
C ILE A 80 -6.57 6.44 -1.06
N TRP A 81 -5.98 6.77 0.09
CA TRP A 81 -6.69 7.40 1.20
C TRP A 81 -7.24 8.78 0.81
N ILE A 82 -6.42 9.62 0.15
CA ILE A 82 -6.82 10.94 -0.34
C ILE A 82 -7.93 10.83 -1.38
N VAL A 83 -7.82 9.89 -2.32
CA VAL A 83 -8.88 9.64 -3.33
C VAL A 83 -10.19 9.24 -2.64
N GLY A 84 -10.14 8.36 -1.65
CA GLY A 84 -11.32 7.99 -0.86
C GLY A 84 -11.95 9.18 -0.12
N LEU A 85 -11.13 10.10 0.39
CA LEU A 85 -11.56 11.32 1.06
C LEU A 85 -12.25 12.28 0.07
N LEU A 86 -11.67 12.48 -1.12
CA LEU A 86 -12.27 13.29 -2.19
C LEU A 86 -13.61 12.73 -2.66
N VAL A 87 -13.71 11.42 -2.87
CA VAL A 87 -14.98 10.77 -3.27
C VAL A 87 -16.07 11.01 -2.23
N ARG A 88 -15.75 10.83 -0.93
CA ARG A 88 -16.70 11.11 0.15
C ARG A 88 -17.09 12.60 0.22
N PHE A 89 -16.14 13.50 0.02
CA PHE A 89 -16.38 14.94 0.03
C PHE A 89 -17.33 15.35 -1.11
N VAL A 90 -17.07 14.89 -2.34
CA VAL A 90 -17.93 15.15 -3.50
C VAL A 90 -19.33 14.57 -3.27
N GLN A 91 -19.44 13.36 -2.74
CA GLN A 91 -20.73 12.76 -2.39
C GLN A 91 -21.48 13.59 -1.34
N ALA A 92 -20.80 14.06 -0.28
CA ALA A 92 -21.41 14.89 0.76
C ALA A 92 -21.91 16.24 0.22
N VAL A 93 -21.14 16.90 -0.66
CA VAL A 93 -21.55 18.15 -1.32
C VAL A 93 -22.73 17.91 -2.26
N SER A 94 -22.69 16.85 -3.07
CA SER A 94 -23.79 16.52 -3.99
C SER A 94 -25.12 16.20 -3.28
N ARG A 95 -25.08 15.63 -2.07
CA ARG A 95 -26.27 15.38 -1.25
C ARG A 95 -26.88 16.64 -0.63
N ARG A 96 -26.12 17.72 -0.47
CA ARG A 96 -26.62 19.01 0.03
C ARG A 96 -27.25 19.89 -1.06
N LEU A 97 -27.03 19.56 -2.33
CA LEU A 97 -27.54 20.28 -3.50
C LEU A 97 -28.85 19.70 -4.08
N ARG A 98 -29.33 18.57 -3.53
CA ARG A 98 -30.68 18.03 -3.78
C ARG A 98 -31.55 18.26 -2.56
#